data_AF-A0A5N4A559-F1
#
_entry.id   AF-A0A5N4A559-F1
#
_cell.length_a   1.000
_cell.length_b   1.000
_cell.length_c   1.000
_cell.angle_alpha   90.00
_cell.angle_beta   90.00
_cell.angle_gamma   90.00
#
_symmetry.space_group_name_H-M   'P 1'
#
loop_
_entity.id
_entity.type
_entity.pdbx_description
1 polymer ?
#
loop_
_entity_poly.entity_id
_entity_poly.type
_entity_poly.pdbx_seq_one_letter_code
_entity_poly.pdbx_strand_id
1 'polypeptide(L)'
;MASKGEEKVSCCGKLGLKPLTGHNILFYYAPLQGALSYSALSVNVMNPSLILRVFPKRDITNMLLIHTLVGSGLYLYNRPHLQAVPKQKRVLYCTFGAVSFSLGSVLIWAILRSVIPQNVALCTVAGLSSGLALMKIGCSYVDHVDSLVKN
;
A
#
# COMPACT_ATOMS: atom_id res chain seq x y z
N MET A 1 -47.84 -8.45 -16.49
CA MET A 1 -47.50 -8.11 -15.09
C MET A 1 -46.11 -8.67 -14.80
N ALA A 2 -45.24 -7.80 -14.28
CA ALA A 2 -43.79 -7.91 -14.07
C ALA A 2 -43.35 -9.24 -13.42
N SER A 3 -42.41 -10.00 -14.00
CA SER A 3 -40.94 -9.83 -14.12
C SER A 3 -40.18 -10.58 -13.02
N LYS A 4 -39.53 -11.67 -13.44
CA LYS A 4 -38.53 -12.47 -12.73
C LYS A 4 -37.42 -11.59 -12.14
N GLY A 5 -37.06 -11.82 -10.87
CA GLY A 5 -35.86 -11.26 -10.24
C GLY A 5 -34.82 -12.36 -10.09
N GLU A 6 -33.83 -12.36 -10.98
CA GLU A 6 -32.73 -13.31 -11.04
C GLU A 6 -31.78 -13.20 -9.84
N GLU A 7 -31.43 -14.35 -9.27
CA GLU A 7 -30.30 -14.55 -8.35
C GLU A 7 -28.99 -14.03 -8.98
N LYS A 8 -28.46 -12.91 -8.45
CA LYS A 8 -27.08 -12.52 -8.72
C LYS A 8 -26.16 -13.18 -7.71
N VAL A 9 -25.80 -14.44 -7.99
CA VAL A 9 -24.66 -15.12 -7.37
C VAL A 9 -23.39 -14.33 -7.71
N SER A 10 -22.98 -13.46 -6.79
CA SER A 10 -21.80 -12.61 -6.97
C SER A 10 -20.54 -13.44 -6.78
N CYS A 11 -19.81 -13.69 -7.88
CA CYS A 11 -18.50 -14.34 -7.91
C CYS A 11 -17.45 -13.76 -6.95
N CYS A 12 -17.70 -12.58 -6.37
CA CYS A 12 -16.86 -11.95 -5.35
C CYS A 12 -16.73 -12.76 -4.04
N GLY A 13 -17.72 -13.61 -3.72
CA GLY A 13 -17.70 -14.43 -2.50
C GLY A 13 -16.68 -15.58 -2.53
N LYS A 14 -16.27 -16.05 -3.72
CA LYS A 14 -15.30 -17.16 -3.85
C LYS A 14 -13.83 -16.72 -3.75
N LEU A 15 -13.57 -15.40 -3.76
CA LEU A 15 -12.22 -14.81 -3.64
C LEU A 15 -11.94 -14.15 -2.27
N GLY A 16 -12.87 -14.22 -1.31
CA GLY A 16 -12.68 -13.58 0.01
C GLY A 16 -12.68 -12.04 -0.03
N LEU A 17 -13.25 -11.45 -1.08
CA LEU A 17 -13.32 -10.00 -1.24
C LEU A 17 -14.47 -9.41 -0.42
N LYS A 18 -14.20 -8.36 0.36
CA LYS A 18 -15.23 -7.65 1.14
C LYS A 18 -16.28 -7.00 0.23
N PRO A 19 -17.55 -6.93 0.65
CA PRO A 19 -18.62 -6.33 -0.14
C PRO A 19 -18.28 -4.88 -0.53
N LEU A 20 -18.66 -4.44 -1.73
CA LEU A 20 -18.39 -3.11 -2.27
C LEU A 20 -19.27 -2.03 -1.60
N THR A 21 -19.04 -1.79 -0.31
CA THR A 21 -19.61 -0.66 0.44
C THR A 21 -18.62 0.51 0.40
N GLY A 22 -19.08 1.77 0.41
CA GLY A 22 -18.18 2.95 0.39
C GLY A 22 -17.08 2.92 1.46
N HIS A 23 -17.39 2.38 2.64
CA HIS A 23 -16.43 2.12 3.70
C HIS A 23 -15.36 1.07 3.31
N ASN A 24 -15.74 -0.01 2.64
CA ASN A 24 -14.79 -1.03 2.18
C ASN A 24 -13.97 -0.53 1.00
N ILE A 25 -14.53 0.31 0.12
CA ILE A 25 -13.77 0.96 -0.95
C ILE A 25 -12.64 1.82 -0.35
N LEU A 26 -12.97 2.67 0.63
CA LEU A 26 -11.98 3.50 1.30
C LEU A 26 -11.00 2.70 2.17
N PHE A 27 -11.46 1.75 2.97
CA PHE A 27 -10.62 1.17 4.03
C PHE A 27 -10.13 -0.26 3.74
N TYR A 28 -10.53 -0.85 2.62
CA TYR A 28 -10.05 -2.17 2.18
C TYR A 28 -9.40 -2.09 0.78
N TYR A 29 -10.11 -1.54 -0.20
CA TYR A 29 -9.61 -1.48 -1.58
C TYR A 29 -8.55 -0.39 -1.78
N ALA A 30 -8.68 0.79 -1.18
CA ALA A 30 -7.66 1.84 -1.33
C ALA A 30 -6.32 1.51 -0.65
N PRO A 31 -6.28 0.93 0.57
CA PRO A 31 -5.05 0.39 1.15
C PRO A 31 -4.44 -0.73 0.31
N LEU A 32 -5.27 -1.62 -0.26
CA LEU A 32 -4.79 -2.68 -1.15
C LEU A 32 -4.19 -2.11 -2.44
N GLN A 33 -4.83 -1.12 -3.04
CA GLN A 33 -4.28 -0.40 -4.19
C GLN A 33 -2.97 0.31 -3.82
N GLY A 34 -2.89 0.93 -2.63
CA GLY A 34 -1.66 1.50 -2.10
C GLY A 34 -0.54 0.48 -1.94
N ALA A 35 -0.85 -0.73 -1.47
CA ALA A 35 0.12 -1.84 -1.35
C ALA A 35 0.63 -2.33 -2.72
N LEU A 36 -0.25 -2.39 -3.72
CA LEU A 36 0.13 -2.69 -5.11
C LEU A 36 1.02 -1.58 -5.67
N SER A 37 0.65 -0.31 -5.46
CA SER A 37 1.46 0.84 -5.87
C SER A 37 2.81 0.87 -5.18
N TYR A 38 2.89 0.50 -3.90
CA TYR A 38 4.13 0.39 -3.13
C TYR A 38 5.06 -0.69 -3.70
N SER A 39 4.50 -1.85 -4.06
CA SER A 39 5.26 -2.95 -4.67
C SER A 39 5.77 -2.56 -6.08
N ALA A 40 4.95 -1.85 -6.86
CA ALA A 40 5.39 -1.31 -8.14
C ALA A 40 6.48 -0.21 -7.97
N LEU A 41 6.36 0.61 -6.92
CA LEU A 41 7.36 1.63 -6.57
C LEU A 41 8.71 0.99 -6.20
N SER A 42 8.71 -0.13 -5.47
CA SER A 42 9.94 -0.84 -5.11
C SER A 42 10.69 -1.35 -6.32
N VAL A 43 9.97 -1.93 -7.27
CA VAL A 43 10.51 -2.39 -8.55
C VAL A 43 11.03 -1.21 -9.38
N ASN A 44 10.31 -0.09 -9.40
CA ASN A 44 10.71 1.12 -10.13
C ASN A 44 12.02 1.71 -9.60
N VAL A 45 12.16 1.85 -8.27
CA VAL A 45 13.39 2.39 -7.65
C VAL A 45 14.58 1.47 -7.89
N MET A 46 14.38 0.15 -7.76
CA MET A 46 15.43 -0.85 -7.96
C MET A 46 15.80 -1.07 -9.43
N ASN A 47 14.86 -0.88 -10.35
CA ASN A 47 15.02 -1.11 -11.79
C ASN A 47 14.23 -0.08 -12.63
N PRO A 48 14.81 1.11 -12.88
CA PRO A 48 14.13 2.17 -13.63
C PRO A 48 13.96 1.81 -15.12
N SER A 49 14.79 0.91 -15.64
CA SER A 49 14.77 0.48 -17.05
C SER A 49 13.48 -0.25 -17.42
N LEU A 50 12.85 -0.95 -16.47
CA LEU A 50 11.56 -1.59 -16.68
C LEU A 50 10.44 -0.56 -16.86
N ILE A 51 10.41 0.49 -16.02
CA ILE A 51 9.33 1.50 -16.09
C ILE A 51 9.41 2.30 -17.38
N LEU A 52 10.62 2.66 -17.82
CA LEU A 52 10.83 3.40 -19.08
C LEU A 52 10.40 2.57 -20.30
N ARG A 53 10.51 1.25 -20.23
CA ARG A 53 10.13 0.33 -21.30
C ARG A 53 8.62 0.12 -21.39
N VAL A 54 7.91 0.16 -20.26
CA VAL A 54 6.45 -0.02 -20.22
C VAL A 54 5.72 1.32 -20.42
N PHE A 55 6.26 2.42 -19.89
CA PHE A 55 5.64 3.73 -19.94
C PHE A 55 6.66 4.86 -20.15
N PRO A 56 7.04 5.16 -21.41
CA PRO A 56 8.14 6.07 -21.74
C PRO A 56 7.85 7.58 -21.54
N LYS A 57 6.62 7.99 -21.16
CA LYS A 57 6.20 9.42 -21.21
C LYS A 57 5.43 9.95 -19.98
N ARG A 58 5.38 9.23 -18.84
CA ARG A 58 4.61 9.70 -17.66
C ARG A 58 5.39 9.58 -16.36
N ASP A 59 5.20 10.57 -15.47
CA ASP A 59 5.67 10.61 -14.07
C ASP A 59 4.94 9.60 -13.18
N ILE A 60 5.01 8.32 -13.55
CA ILE A 60 4.31 7.23 -12.88
C ILE A 60 4.86 7.04 -11.48
N THR A 61 6.15 7.29 -11.25
CA THR A 61 6.76 7.20 -9.93
C THR A 61 6.07 8.13 -8.93
N ASN A 62 5.79 9.37 -9.31
CA ASN A 62 5.10 10.33 -8.44
C ASN A 62 3.65 9.92 -8.18
N MET A 63 2.96 9.39 -9.20
CA MET A 63 1.60 8.85 -9.01
C MET A 63 1.58 7.61 -8.09
N LEU A 64 2.53 6.69 -8.27
CA LEU A 64 2.68 5.50 -7.42
C LEU A 64 2.99 5.89 -5.97
N LEU A 65 3.83 6.90 -5.79
CA LEU A 65 4.18 7.43 -4.48
C LEU A 65 2.95 8.07 -3.82
N ILE A 66 2.19 8.91 -4.54
CA ILE A 66 0.95 9.51 -4.02
C ILE A 66 -0.07 8.43 -3.64
N HIS A 67 -0.29 7.43 -4.49
CA HIS A 67 -1.20 6.31 -4.18
C HIS A 67 -0.75 5.51 -2.96
N THR A 68 0.56 5.30 -2.82
CA THR A 68 1.15 4.65 -1.64
C THR A 68 0.91 5.46 -0.38
N LEU A 69 1.15 6.78 -0.43
CA LEU A 69 0.94 7.68 0.71
C LEU A 69 -0.53 7.72 1.13
N VAL A 70 -1.44 7.84 0.16
CA VAL A 70 -2.88 7.85 0.43
C VAL A 70 -3.33 6.50 0.99
N GLY A 71 -2.90 5.38 0.40
CA GLY A 71 -3.29 4.04 0.86
C GLY A 71 -2.76 3.72 2.26
N SER A 72 -1.48 4.01 2.53
CA SER A 72 -0.87 3.79 3.86
C SER A 72 -1.41 4.77 4.92
N GLY A 73 -1.64 6.03 4.55
CA GLY A 73 -2.25 7.02 5.44
C GLY A 73 -3.68 6.66 5.80
N LEU A 74 -4.48 6.20 4.82
CA LEU A 74 -5.86 5.78 5.04
C LEU A 74 -5.94 4.46 5.82
N TYR A 75 -4.97 3.57 5.61
CA TYR A 75 -4.79 2.37 6.44
C TYR A 75 -4.54 2.73 7.91
N LEU A 76 -3.58 3.62 8.19
CA LEU A 76 -3.29 4.09 9.55
C LEU A 76 -4.48 4.83 10.17
N TYR A 77 -5.20 5.63 9.38
CA TYR A 77 -6.35 6.41 9.87
C TYR A 77 -7.48 5.55 10.46
N ASN A 78 -7.67 4.36 9.91
CA ASN A 78 -8.72 3.45 10.34
C ASN A 78 -8.33 2.58 11.55
N ARG A 79 -7.09 2.66 12.03
CA ARG A 79 -6.60 1.78 13.10
C ARG A 79 -7.13 2.18 14.47
N PRO A 80 -7.46 1.20 15.34
CA PRO A 80 -8.03 1.45 16.65
C PRO A 80 -7.11 2.30 17.55
N HIS A 81 -5.78 2.16 17.48
CA HIS A 81 -4.86 2.96 18.29
C HIS A 81 -4.96 4.48 18.07
N LEU A 82 -5.43 4.90 16.89
CA LEU A 82 -5.61 6.31 16.55
C LEU A 82 -7.04 6.81 16.78
N GLN A 83 -7.99 5.94 17.13
CA GLN A 83 -9.40 6.30 17.32
C GLN A 83 -9.64 7.17 18.56
N ALA A 84 -8.79 7.08 19.58
CA ALA A 84 -8.85 7.94 20.76
C ALA A 84 -8.34 9.38 20.50
N VAL A 85 -7.62 9.60 19.39
CA VAL A 85 -6.98 10.89 19.08
C VAL A 85 -7.96 11.82 18.35
N PRO A 86 -7.97 13.14 18.66
CA PRO A 86 -8.77 14.13 17.93
C PRO A 86 -8.49 14.12 16.42
N LYS A 87 -9.52 14.34 15.60
CA LYS A 87 -9.47 14.19 14.13
C LYS A 87 -8.30 14.93 13.45
N GLN A 88 -7.99 16.16 13.86
CA GLN A 88 -6.88 16.94 13.30
C GLN A 88 -5.52 16.29 13.58
N LYS A 89 -5.26 15.90 14.84
CA LYS A 89 -4.02 15.21 15.23
C LYS A 89 -3.93 13.82 14.60
N ARG A 90 -5.07 13.12 14.45
CA ARG A 90 -5.14 11.84 13.75
C ARG A 90 -4.63 11.95 12.33
N VAL A 91 -5.13 12.92 11.56
CA VAL A 91 -4.67 13.14 10.17
C VAL A 91 -3.17 13.42 10.14
N LEU A 92 -2.67 14.29 11.01
CA LEU A 92 -1.25 14.61 11.09
C LEU A 92 -0.38 13.37 11.37
N TYR A 93 -0.77 12.54 12.34
CA TYR A 93 -0.03 11.32 12.69
C TYR A 93 -0.06 10.27 11.58
N CYS A 94 -1.22 10.10 10.92
CA CYS A 94 -1.34 9.18 9.78
C CYS A 94 -0.48 9.64 8.61
N THR A 95 -0.53 10.93 8.27
CA THR A 95 0.28 11.50 7.19
C THR A 95 1.77 11.37 7.50
N PHE A 96 2.18 11.67 8.73
CA PHE A 96 3.57 11.50 9.15
C PHE A 96 4.02 10.04 9.01
N GLY A 97 3.26 9.09 9.55
CA GLY A 97 3.57 7.67 9.44
C GLY A 97 3.64 7.17 7.99
N ALA A 98 2.69 7.58 7.15
CA ALA A 98 2.66 7.26 5.72
C ALA A 98 3.88 7.79 4.97
N VAL A 99 4.24 9.06 5.21
CA VAL A 99 5.40 9.72 4.59
C VAL A 99 6.70 9.08 5.05
N SER A 100 6.89 8.91 6.36
CA SER A 100 8.09 8.28 6.92
C SER A 100 8.27 6.86 6.42
N PHE A 101 7.20 6.06 6.37
CA PHE A 101 7.26 4.69 5.84
C PHE A 101 7.60 4.66 4.34
N SER A 102 6.92 5.48 3.55
CA SER A 102 7.08 5.48 2.08
C SER A 102 8.44 6.01 1.66
N LEU A 103 8.86 7.18 2.18
CA LEU A 103 10.17 7.76 1.85
C LEU A 103 11.32 6.97 2.46
N GLY A 104 11.15 6.44 3.68
CA GLY A 104 12.14 5.55 4.30
C GLY A 104 12.38 4.29 3.47
N SER A 105 11.32 3.70 2.92
CA SER A 105 11.44 2.55 2.01
C SER A 105 12.20 2.89 0.72
N VAL A 106 11.92 4.05 0.12
CA VAL A 106 12.63 4.51 -1.08
C VAL A 106 14.13 4.70 -0.81
N LEU A 107 14.49 5.26 0.36
CA LEU A 107 15.90 5.39 0.77
C LEU A 107 16.58 4.03 0.93
N ILE A 108 15.92 3.06 1.58
CA ILE A 108 16.43 1.69 1.72
C ILE A 108 16.67 1.07 0.34
N TRP A 109 15.74 1.21 -0.60
CA TRP A 109 15.90 0.68 -1.95
C TRP A 109 17.00 1.40 -2.74
N ALA A 110 17.17 2.71 -2.56
CA ALA A 110 18.27 3.44 -3.17
C ALA A 110 19.64 2.91 -2.70
N ILE A 111 19.77 2.62 -1.40
CA ILE A 111 20.98 2.00 -0.83
C ILE A 111 21.12 0.56 -1.33
N LEU A 112 20.05 -0.24 -1.32
CA LEU A 112 20.09 -1.63 -1.75
C LEU A 112 20.53 -1.74 -3.23
N ARG A 113 20.07 -0.82 -4.07
CA ARG A 113 20.47 -0.72 -5.47
C ARG A 113 21.94 -0.35 -5.65
N SER A 114 22.55 0.41 -4.74
CA SER A 114 23.99 0.73 -4.85
C SER A 114 24.88 -0.45 -4.46
N VAL A 115 24.36 -1.40 -3.68
CA VAL A 115 25.08 -2.60 -3.23
C VAL A 115 24.88 -3.79 -4.17
N ILE A 116 23.70 -3.92 -4.78
CA ILE A 116 23.39 -5.06 -5.67
C ILE A 116 24.04 -4.85 -7.05
N PRO A 117 24.75 -5.87 -7.60
CA PRO A 117 25.33 -5.80 -8.96
C PRO A 117 24.23 -5.61 -10.01
N GLN A 118 24.57 -5.05 -11.19
CA GLN A 118 23.63 -4.64 -12.25
C GLN A 118 22.91 -5.81 -12.98
N ASN A 119 22.33 -6.74 -12.24
CA ASN A 119 21.45 -7.76 -12.75
C ASN A 119 19.99 -7.34 -12.50
N VAL A 120 19.29 -7.11 -13.62
CA VAL A 120 17.88 -6.71 -13.68
C VAL A 120 16.99 -7.63 -12.84
N ALA A 121 17.19 -8.94 -12.89
CA ALA A 121 16.37 -9.91 -12.17
C ALA A 121 16.65 -9.92 -10.66
N LEU A 122 17.91 -9.73 -10.25
CA LEU A 122 18.25 -9.64 -8.83
C LEU A 122 17.68 -8.36 -8.20
N CYS A 123 17.78 -7.23 -8.91
CA CYS A 123 17.21 -5.96 -8.44
C CYS A 123 15.68 -6.02 -8.29
N THR A 124 14.96 -6.66 -9.21
CA THR A 124 13.49 -6.79 -9.10
C THR A 124 13.08 -7.73 -7.99
N VAL A 125 13.73 -8.89 -7.85
CA VAL A 125 13.46 -9.84 -6.77
C VAL A 125 13.78 -9.20 -5.42
N ALA A 126 14.91 -8.51 -5.30
CA ALA A 126 15.29 -7.80 -4.08
C ALA A 126 14.35 -6.64 -3.76
N GLY A 127 13.90 -5.87 -4.75
CA GLY A 127 12.92 -4.80 -4.56
C GLY A 127 11.56 -5.32 -4.11
N LEU A 128 11.07 -6.39 -4.72
CA LEU A 128 9.79 -6.99 -4.36
C LEU A 128 9.86 -7.66 -2.98
N SER A 129 10.93 -8.42 -2.70
CA SER A 129 11.11 -9.10 -1.41
C SER A 129 11.29 -8.10 -0.27
N SER A 130 12.14 -7.09 -0.43
CA SER A 130 12.33 -6.05 0.58
C SER A 130 11.08 -5.20 0.78
N GLY A 131 10.34 -4.88 -0.28
CA GLY A 131 9.06 -4.19 -0.18
C GLY A 131 8.03 -5.00 0.60
N LEU A 132 7.82 -6.27 0.26
CA LEU A 132 6.90 -7.14 1.00
C LEU A 132 7.33 -7.30 2.46
N ALA A 133 8.63 -7.43 2.73
CA ALA A 133 9.17 -7.53 4.08
C ALA A 133 8.91 -6.25 4.89
N LEU A 134 9.23 -5.07 4.36
CA LEU A 134 8.98 -3.79 5.03
C LEU A 134 7.49 -3.56 5.28
N MET A 135 6.63 -3.90 4.33
CA MET A 135 5.18 -3.80 4.48
C MET A 135 4.67 -4.76 5.57
N LYS A 136 5.16 -6.00 5.60
CA LYS A 136 4.82 -6.99 6.66
C LYS A 136 5.26 -6.51 8.05
N ILE A 137 6.48 -5.97 8.16
CA ILE A 137 7.00 -5.41 9.42
C ILE A 137 6.14 -4.22 9.85
N GLY A 138 5.81 -3.31 8.93
CA GLY A 138 4.95 -2.17 9.21
C GLY A 138 3.56 -2.58 9.70
N CYS A 139 2.91 -3.54 9.03
CA CYS A 139 1.63 -4.09 9.47
C CYS A 139 1.75 -4.73 10.86
N SER A 140 2.75 -5.58 11.08
CA SER A 140 2.97 -6.25 12.37
C SER A 140 3.24 -5.26 13.51
N TYR A 141 3.98 -4.19 13.24
CA TYR A 141 4.21 -3.12 14.20
C TYR A 141 2.91 -2.43 14.58
N VAL A 142 2.11 -2.05 13.58
CA VAL A 142 0.82 -1.39 13.82
C VAL A 142 -0.16 -2.32 14.53
N ASP A 143 -0.22 -3.61 14.17
CA ASP A 143 -1.03 -4.62 14.86
C ASP A 143 -0.61 -4.80 16.32
N HIS A 144 0.70 -4.77 16.60
CA HIS A 144 1.21 -4.81 17.97
C HIS A 144 0.77 -3.57 18.76
N VAL A 145 0.90 -2.37 18.19
CA VAL A 145 0.44 -1.12 18.83
C VAL A 145 -1.07 -1.14 19.07
N ASP A 146 -1.84 -1.64 18.10
CA ASP A 146 -3.29 -1.82 18.23
C ASP A 146 -3.64 -2.76 19.40
N SER A 147 -2.86 -3.82 19.62
CA SER A 147 -3.09 -4.75 20.73
C SER A 147 -2.88 -4.15 22.12
N LEU A 148 -2.11 -3.05 22.22
CA LEU A 148 -1.88 -2.33 23.48
C LEU A 148 -3.05 -1.43 23.86
N VAL A 149 -3.95 -1.13 22.93
CA VAL A 149 -5.14 -0.34 23.21
C VAL A 149 -6.19 -1.25 23.84
N LYS A 150 -6.23 -1.23 25.17
CA LYS A 150 -7.29 -1.85 25.98
C LYS A 150 -8.65 -1.33 25.51
N ASN A 151 -9.54 -2.24 25.11
CA ASN A 151 -10.98 -1.95 25.09
C ASN A 151 -11.47 -1.63 26.50
#